data_AF-A0A6A7M127-F1
#
_entry.id   AF-A0A6A7M127-F1
#
_cell.length_a   1.000
_cell.length_b   1.000
_cell.length_c   1.000
_cell.angle_alpha   90.00
_cell.angle_beta   90.00
_cell.angle_gamma   90.00
#
_symmetry.space_group_name_H-M   'P 1'
#
loop_
_entity.id
_entity.type
_entity.pdbx_description
1 polymer ?
#
loop_
_entity_poly.entity_id
_entity_poly.type
_entity_poly.pdbx_seq_one_letter_code
_entity_poly.pdbx_strand_id
1 'polypeptide(L)'
;MRKSGQGRRSRVRDDSPLSAAELRTARPARDAVPHVVEAVRRRGRPRGESKALVTLRLDKDVVAALRAGGDGWQTRINELLRVAVGLRG
;
A
#
# COMPACT_ATOMS: atom_id res chain seq x y z
N MET A 1 42.39 13.09 -44.66
CA MET A 1 41.36 13.77 -43.86
C MET A 1 39.97 13.38 -44.36
N ARG A 2 39.27 12.43 -43.71
CA ARG A 2 37.78 12.35 -43.61
C ARG A 2 37.45 11.49 -42.39
N LYS A 3 37.02 12.12 -41.30
CA LYS A 3 36.46 11.46 -40.11
C LYS A 3 34.93 11.48 -40.24
N SER A 4 34.28 10.33 -40.28
CA SER A 4 32.83 10.18 -40.08
C SER A 4 32.47 8.68 -40.15
N GLY A 5 31.67 8.10 -39.27
CA GLY A 5 30.92 8.63 -38.15
C GLY A 5 30.73 7.55 -37.09
N GLN A 6 30.82 7.96 -35.83
CA GLN A 6 30.52 7.14 -34.67
C GLN A 6 29.06 6.66 -34.77
N GLY A 7 28.84 5.34 -34.72
CA GLY A 7 27.51 4.74 -34.69
C GLY A 7 26.67 5.30 -33.54
N ARG A 8 25.50 5.85 -33.88
CA ARG A 8 24.50 6.33 -32.91
C ARG A 8 24.02 5.16 -32.07
N ARG A 9 24.52 5.02 -30.84
CA ARG A 9 23.84 4.24 -29.81
C ARG A 9 22.57 5.01 -29.46
N SER A 10 21.40 4.47 -29.81
CA SER A 10 20.10 5.02 -29.41
C SER A 10 20.05 5.02 -27.88
N ARG A 11 20.06 6.21 -27.30
CA ARG A 11 19.86 6.44 -25.87
C ARG A 11 18.35 6.39 -25.63
N VAL A 12 17.75 5.20 -25.67
CA VAL A 12 16.36 5.03 -25.21
C VAL A 12 16.38 5.37 -23.73
N ARG A 13 15.63 6.39 -23.33
CA ARG A 13 15.50 6.73 -21.92
C ARG A 13 14.55 5.73 -21.27
N ASP A 14 14.90 5.28 -20.07
CA ASP A 14 14.09 4.33 -19.29
C ASP A 14 12.67 4.87 -18.95
N ASP A 15 12.45 6.18 -19.10
CA ASP A 15 11.17 6.87 -18.88
C ASP A 15 10.33 7.04 -20.16
N SER A 16 10.78 6.50 -21.30
CA SER A 16 10.04 6.63 -22.55
C SER A 16 8.71 5.87 -22.46
N PRO A 17 7.58 6.46 -22.89
CA PRO A 17 6.31 5.76 -22.88
C PRO A 17 6.35 4.55 -23.83
N LEU A 18 5.65 3.48 -23.45
CA LEU A 18 5.53 2.28 -24.30
C LEU A 18 4.82 2.60 -25.61
N SER A 19 5.38 2.12 -26.72
CA SER A 19 4.74 2.21 -28.03
C SER A 19 3.59 1.21 -28.18
N ALA A 20 2.70 1.47 -29.14
CA ALA A 20 1.60 0.57 -29.47
C ALA A 20 2.08 -0.81 -29.98
N ALA A 21 3.26 -0.87 -30.62
CA ALA A 21 3.84 -2.13 -31.05
C ALA A 21 4.30 -2.97 -29.86
N GLU A 22 4.96 -2.34 -28.88
CA GLU A 22 5.44 -3.02 -27.67
C GLU A 22 4.27 -3.53 -26.82
N LEU A 23 3.21 -2.74 -26.67
CA LEU A 23 2.00 -3.16 -25.96
C LEU A 23 1.32 -4.37 -26.60
N ARG A 24 1.27 -4.46 -27.93
CA ARG A 24 0.67 -5.61 -28.64
C ARG A 24 1.38 -6.93 -28.37
N THR A 25 2.68 -6.88 -28.10
CA THR A 25 3.51 -8.06 -27.81
C THR A 25 3.72 -8.30 -26.32
N ALA A 26 3.15 -7.44 -25.45
CA ALA A 26 3.33 -7.56 -24.02
C ALA A 26 2.74 -8.87 -23.49
N ARG A 27 3.48 -9.52 -22.60
CA ARG A 27 3.02 -10.73 -21.89
C ARG A 27 2.39 -10.35 -20.56
N PRO A 28 1.40 -11.10 -20.05
CA PRO A 28 0.87 -10.91 -18.72
C PRO A 28 1.97 -10.94 -17.65
N ALA A 29 1.85 -10.10 -16.61
CA ALA A 29 2.85 -10.02 -15.54
C ALA A 29 3.09 -11.35 -14.82
N ARG A 30 2.05 -12.20 -14.71
CA ARG A 30 2.14 -13.56 -14.15
C ARG A 30 3.09 -14.47 -14.93
N ASP A 31 3.26 -14.21 -16.24
CA ASP A 31 4.08 -15.01 -17.14
C ASP A 31 5.48 -14.38 -17.28
N ALA A 32 5.57 -13.05 -17.22
CA ALA A 32 6.82 -12.31 -17.35
C ALA A 32 7.63 -12.22 -16.04
N VAL A 33 6.97 -12.07 -14.88
CA VAL A 33 7.60 -11.91 -13.56
C VAL A 33 6.83 -12.67 -12.45
N PRO A 34 6.81 -14.01 -12.48
CA PRO A 34 5.95 -14.82 -11.59
C PRO A 34 6.20 -14.57 -10.10
N HIS A 35 7.47 -14.44 -9.69
CA HIS A 35 7.86 -14.25 -8.28
C HIS A 35 7.36 -12.93 -7.67
N VAL A 36 7.25 -11.87 -8.48
CA VAL A 36 6.71 -10.57 -8.04
C VAL A 36 5.20 -10.68 -7.84
N VAL A 37 4.50 -11.35 -8.76
CA VAL A 37 3.05 -11.54 -8.68
C VAL A 37 2.66 -12.33 -7.43
N GLU A 38 3.40 -13.40 -7.12
CA GLU A 38 3.17 -14.20 -5.91
C GLU A 38 3.43 -13.40 -4.62
N ALA A 39 4.46 -12.55 -4.60
CA ALA A 39 4.74 -11.67 -3.46
C ALA A 39 3.64 -10.61 -3.26
N VAL A 40 3.07 -10.07 -4.35
CA VAL A 40 2.00 -9.06 -4.31
C VAL A 40 0.67 -9.69 -3.89
N ARG A 41 0.33 -10.90 -4.36
CA ARG A 41 -0.89 -11.63 -3.97
C ARG A 41 -0.98 -11.85 -2.46
N ARG A 42 0.16 -12.03 -1.78
CA ARG A 42 0.23 -12.20 -0.33
C ARG A 42 0.09 -10.91 0.47
N ARG A 43 0.24 -9.75 -0.17
CA ARG A 43 0.38 -8.45 0.50
C ARG A 43 -0.79 -7.49 0.24
N GLY A 44 -1.96 -8.00 -0.11
CA GLY A 44 -3.19 -7.21 -0.07
C GLY A 44 -3.56 -6.83 1.37
N ARG A 45 -4.32 -5.74 1.54
CA ARG A 45 -5.01 -5.47 2.83
C ARG A 45 -5.78 -6.75 3.21
N PRO A 46 -5.69 -7.23 4.47
CA PRO A 46 -6.44 -8.40 4.91
C PRO A 46 -7.89 -8.32 4.44
N ARG A 47 -8.41 -9.42 3.89
CA ARG A 47 -9.84 -9.50 3.54
C ARG A 47 -10.64 -9.33 4.83
N GLY A 48 -11.43 -8.25 4.89
CA GLY A 48 -12.26 -7.89 6.03
C GLY A 48 -11.57 -6.87 6.94
N GLU A 49 -11.88 -5.59 6.75
CA GLU A 49 -11.68 -4.59 7.81
C GLU A 49 -12.72 -4.92 8.90
N SER A 50 -12.29 -5.51 10.01
CA SER A 50 -13.19 -5.88 11.13
C SER A 50 -13.61 -4.68 11.98
N LYS A 51 -13.03 -3.50 11.72
CA LYS A 51 -13.29 -2.26 12.43
C LYS A 51 -14.30 -1.42 11.65
N ALA A 52 -15.39 -1.06 12.30
CA ALA A 52 -16.34 -0.09 11.76
C ALA A 52 -15.92 1.33 12.16
N LEU A 53 -15.91 2.26 11.21
CA LEU A 53 -15.81 3.69 11.51
C LEU A 53 -17.18 4.19 11.99
N VAL A 54 -17.25 4.66 13.22
CA VAL A 54 -18.48 5.20 13.81
C VAL A 54 -18.24 6.60 14.35
N THR A 55 -19.29 7.43 14.35
CA THR A 55 -19.28 8.75 14.97
C THR A 55 -19.74 8.61 16.42
N LEU A 56 -18.84 8.83 17.38
CA LEU A 56 -19.10 8.79 18.82
C LEU A 56 -18.66 10.11 19.48
N ARG A 57 -19.46 10.63 20.41
CA ARG A 57 -19.09 11.78 21.25
C ARG A 57 -18.64 11.26 22.60
N LEU A 58 -17.49 11.72 23.06
CA LEU A 58 -16.93 11.45 24.38
C LEU A 58 -16.69 12.77 25.09
N ASP A 59 -16.70 12.75 26.42
CA ASP A 59 -16.35 13.93 27.21
C ASP A 59 -14.90 14.36 26.97
N LYS A 60 -14.65 15.67 27.07
CA LYS A 60 -13.36 16.27 26.69
C LYS A 60 -12.21 15.77 27.58
N ASP A 61 -12.47 15.62 28.87
CA ASP A 61 -11.53 15.10 29.87
C ASP A 61 -11.18 13.63 29.61
N VAL A 62 -12.16 12.81 29.22
CA VAL A 62 -11.94 11.41 28.80
C VAL A 62 -11.01 11.36 27.59
N VAL A 63 -11.25 12.17 26.56
CA VAL A 63 -10.38 12.23 25.38
C VAL A 63 -8.97 12.70 25.75
N ALA A 64 -8.86 13.69 26.63
CA ALA A 64 -7.57 14.19 27.11
C ALA A 64 -6.79 13.10 27.86
N ALA A 65 -7.44 12.37 28.78
CA ALA A 65 -6.83 11.28 29.53
C ALA A 65 -6.34 10.14 28.63
N LEU A 66 -7.13 9.75 27.62
CA LEU A 66 -6.72 8.70 26.67
C LEU A 66 -5.50 9.12 25.84
N ARG A 67 -5.51 10.36 25.32
CA ARG A 67 -4.43 10.93 24.51
C ARG A 67 -3.15 11.18 25.30
N ALA A 68 -3.24 11.45 26.61
CA ALA A 68 -2.06 11.64 27.46
C ALA A 68 -1.11 10.44 27.46
N GLY A 69 -1.63 9.23 27.20
CA GLY A 69 -0.80 8.04 27.03
C GLY A 69 -0.07 7.93 25.68
N GLY A 70 -0.09 8.98 24.85
CA GLY A 70 0.63 9.05 23.58
C GLY A 70 0.00 8.24 22.44
N ASP A 71 0.84 7.89 21.47
CA ASP A 71 0.45 7.14 20.29
C ASP A 71 -0.26 5.83 20.63
N GLY A 72 -1.16 5.40 19.75
CA GLY A 72 -1.95 4.18 19.97
C GLY A 72 -3.08 4.30 20.99
N TRP A 73 -3.43 5.52 21.47
CA TRP A 73 -4.57 5.72 22.36
C TRP A 73 -5.91 5.21 21.78
N GLN A 74 -6.08 5.25 20.45
CA GLN A 74 -7.25 4.69 19.77
C GLN A 74 -7.31 3.16 19.85
N THR A 75 -6.16 2.49 19.80
CA THR A 75 -6.08 1.05 20.02
C THR A 75 -6.41 0.72 21.46
N ARG A 76 -5.87 1.48 22.42
CA ARG A 76 -6.14 1.29 23.86
C ARG A 76 -7.61 1.47 24.21
N ILE A 77 -8.29 2.51 23.70
CA ILE A 77 -9.74 2.68 23.95
C ILE A 77 -10.55 1.54 23.33
N ASN A 78 -10.19 1.05 22.14
CA ASN A 78 -10.87 -0.09 21.55
C ASN A 78 -10.75 -1.35 22.42
N GLU A 79 -9.56 -1.64 22.97
CA GLU A 79 -9.38 -2.75 23.92
C GLU A 79 -10.20 -2.57 25.20
N LEU A 80 -10.24 -1.36 25.76
CA LEU A 80 -11.07 -1.07 26.93
C LEU A 80 -12.56 -1.32 26.63
N LEU A 81 -13.05 -0.89 25.48
CA LEU A 81 -14.43 -1.12 25.06
C LEU A 81 -14.73 -2.60 24.87
N ARG A 82 -13.83 -3.37 24.23
CA ARG A 82 -13.95 -4.82 24.09
C ARG A 82 -14.11 -5.52 25.45
N VAL A 83 -13.28 -5.15 26.42
CA VAL A 83 -13.39 -5.68 27.79
C VAL A 83 -14.71 -5.29 28.43
N ALA A 84 -15.12 -4.02 28.31
CA ALA A 84 -16.36 -3.51 28.90
C ALA A 84 -17.63 -4.19 28.36
N VAL A 85 -17.62 -4.61 27.09
CA VAL A 85 -18.74 -5.33 26.47
C VAL A 85 -18.59 -6.86 26.48
N GLY A 86 -17.61 -7.39 27.21
CA GLY A 86 -17.41 -8.84 27.37
C GLY A 86 -16.78 -9.55 26.17
N LEU A 87 -16.22 -8.81 25.22
CA LEU A 87 -15.49 -9.33 24.06
C LEU A 87 -14.02 -9.58 24.43
N ARG A 88 -13.72 -10.61 25.24
CA ARG A 88 -12.33 -11.06 25.45
C ARG A 88 -11.97 -12.13 24.40
N GLY A 89 -10.99 -11.81 23.57
CA GLY A 89 -10.41 -12.65 22.52
C GLY A 89 -9.35 -11.85 21.78
#